data_AF-A0A1H6DQF0-F1
#
_entry.id   AF-A0A1H6DQF0-F1
#
_cell.length_a   1.000
_cell.length_b   1.000
_cell.length_c   1.000
_cell.angle_alpha   90.00
_cell.angle_beta   90.00
_cell.angle_gamma   90.00
#
_symmetry.space_group_name_H-M   'P 1'
#
loop_
_entity.id
_entity.type
_entity.pdbx_description
1 polymer ?
#
loop_
_entity_poly.entity_id
_entity_poly.type
_entity_poly.pdbx_seq_one_letter_code
_entity_poly.pdbx_strand_id
1 'polypeptide(L)'
;MSLLNMAAQLFINKLGGNGNDLDQSSVASALQNLLPTQGGELDLGALISLFTENGAGLASLASTWLGSGDNAAISPATILELLGSDQVAAFASKLGLGQETAAEGLAETIPELIDSNSEDGALAMGDMAKGMLGKLF
;
A
#
# COMPACT_ATOMS: atom_id res chain seq x y z
N MET A 1 -9.12 -6.30 -12.86
CA MET A 1 -8.46 -5.00 -12.62
C MET A 1 -7.20 -5.32 -11.85
N SER A 2 -6.02 -4.83 -12.25
CA SER A 2 -4.79 -5.14 -11.50
C SER A 2 -4.77 -4.37 -10.18
N LEU A 3 -4.09 -4.93 -9.18
CA LEU A 3 -3.97 -4.29 -7.88
C LEU A 3 -3.19 -2.96 -7.96
N LEU A 4 -2.20 -2.87 -8.86
CA LEU A 4 -1.48 -1.63 -9.14
C LEU A 4 -2.40 -0.53 -9.68
N ASN A 5 -3.36 -0.88 -10.54
CA ASN A 5 -4.30 0.09 -11.08
C ASN A 5 -5.28 0.59 -10.01
N MET A 6 -5.70 -0.29 -9.10
CA MET A 6 -6.49 0.08 -7.93
C MET A 6 -5.70 1.01 -7.01
N ALA A 7 -4.46 0.66 -6.67
CA ALA A 7 -3.57 1.48 -5.86
C ALA A 7 -3.34 2.87 -6.48
N ALA A 8 -3.12 2.93 -7.80
CA ALA A 8 -2.98 4.19 -8.52
C ALA A 8 -4.24 5.05 -8.48
N GLN A 9 -5.41 4.42 -8.62
CA GLN A 9 -6.69 5.12 -8.58
C GLN A 9 -6.99 5.65 -7.17
N LEU A 10 -6.75 4.84 -6.13
CA LEU A 10 -6.87 5.28 -4.74
C LEU A 10 -5.93 6.46 -4.46
N PHE A 11 -4.66 6.37 -4.88
CA PHE A 11 -3.70 7.46 -4.75
C PHE A 11 -4.18 8.77 -5.39
N ILE A 12 -4.63 8.71 -6.64
CA ILE A 12 -5.19 9.87 -7.34
C ILE A 12 -6.39 10.45 -6.59
N ASN A 13 -7.29 9.59 -6.10
CA ASN A 13 -8.47 10.02 -5.35
C ASN A 13 -8.09 10.68 -4.02
N LYS A 14 -7.08 10.17 -3.31
CA LYS A 14 -6.57 10.74 -2.04
C LYS A 14 -5.91 12.10 -2.24
N LEU A 15 -5.20 12.30 -3.35
CA LEU A 15 -4.62 13.59 -3.71
C LEU A 15 -5.67 14.67 -4.05
N GLY A 16 -6.92 14.27 -4.28
CA GLY A 16 -8.03 15.19 -4.59
C GLY A 16 -7.69 16.10 -5.77
N GLY A 17 -7.70 17.42 -5.54
CA GLY A 17 -7.44 18.43 -6.57
C GLY A 17 -6.09 18.29 -7.28
N ASN A 18 -5.09 17.76 -6.58
CA ASN A 18 -3.72 17.56 -7.11
C ASN A 18 -3.59 16.29 -7.95
N GLY A 19 -4.57 15.39 -7.88
CA GLY A 19 -4.58 14.13 -8.64
C GLY A 19 -5.20 14.25 -10.02
N ASN A 20 -5.93 15.32 -10.32
CA ASN A 20 -6.74 15.44 -11.55
C ASN A 20 -5.92 15.42 -12.85
N ASP A 21 -4.67 15.88 -12.80
CA ASP A 21 -3.76 15.89 -13.94
C ASP A 21 -2.89 14.62 -14.04
N LEU A 22 -2.98 13.73 -13.03
CA LEU A 22 -2.20 12.51 -12.99
C LEU A 22 -2.87 11.41 -13.81
N ASP A 23 -2.09 10.83 -14.71
CA ASP A 23 -2.51 9.65 -15.45
C ASP A 23 -2.36 8.38 -14.59
N GLN A 24 -3.44 7.58 -14.51
CA GLN A 24 -3.48 6.34 -13.72
C GLN A 24 -2.38 5.36 -14.11
N SER A 25 -2.05 5.23 -15.40
CA SER A 25 -1.00 4.32 -15.87
C SER A 25 0.39 4.79 -15.43
N SER A 26 0.61 6.10 -15.41
CA SER A 26 1.84 6.74 -14.96
C SER A 26 2.04 6.55 -13.46
N VAL A 27 0.97 6.73 -12.67
CA VAL A 27 0.96 6.47 -11.22
C VAL A 27 1.18 4.98 -10.94
N ALA A 28 0.48 4.08 -11.64
CA ALA A 28 0.66 2.63 -11.46
C ALA A 28 2.11 2.20 -11.75
N SER A 29 2.69 2.74 -12.82
CA SER A 29 4.10 2.49 -13.16
C SER A 29 5.07 3.09 -12.14
N ALA A 30 4.72 4.21 -11.50
CA ALA A 30 5.53 4.80 -10.45
C ALA A 30 5.45 3.95 -9.16
N LEU A 31 4.24 3.53 -8.76
CA LEU A 31 4.00 2.62 -7.63
C LEU A 31 4.71 1.28 -7.81
N GLN A 32 4.72 0.73 -9.02
CA GLN A 32 5.43 -0.53 -9.34
C GLN A 32 6.93 -0.46 -9.03
N ASN A 33 7.56 0.72 -9.15
CA ASN A 33 8.98 0.90 -8.86
C ASN A 33 9.23 1.22 -7.37
N LEU A 34 8.24 1.79 -6.69
CA LEU A 34 8.35 2.19 -5.29
C LEU A 34 8.03 1.05 -4.32
N LEU A 35 6.98 0.29 -4.62
CA LEU A 35 6.43 -0.74 -3.75
C LEU A 35 6.90 -2.14 -4.18
N PRO A 36 6.92 -3.11 -3.25
CA PRO A 36 7.27 -4.48 -3.60
C PRO A 36 6.26 -5.05 -4.60
N THR A 37 6.78 -5.64 -5.67
CA THR A 37 5.98 -6.28 -6.72
C THR A 37 6.45 -7.70 -6.99
N GLN A 38 5.51 -8.59 -7.30
CA GLN A 38 5.75 -9.97 -7.67
C GLN A 38 5.01 -10.28 -8.97
N GLY A 39 5.72 -10.82 -9.98
CA GLY A 39 5.11 -11.15 -11.27
C GLY A 39 4.59 -9.96 -12.08
N GLY A 40 4.97 -8.74 -11.73
CA GLY A 40 4.49 -7.51 -12.37
C GLY A 40 3.27 -6.88 -11.69
N GLU A 41 2.78 -7.46 -10.58
CA GLU A 41 1.69 -6.92 -9.76
C GLU A 41 2.19 -6.58 -8.35
N LEU A 42 1.42 -5.80 -7.60
CA LEU A 42 1.75 -5.42 -6.23
C LEU A 42 1.74 -6.65 -5.31
N ASP A 43 2.80 -6.84 -4.54
CA ASP A 43 2.90 -7.91 -3.55
C ASP A 43 2.48 -7.38 -2.17
N LEU A 44 1.21 -7.59 -1.83
CA LEU A 44 0.67 -7.16 -0.53
C LEU A 44 1.33 -7.88 0.65
N GLY A 45 1.73 -9.13 0.48
CA GLY A 45 2.41 -9.88 1.52
C GLY A 45 3.75 -9.23 1.87
N ALA A 46 4.57 -8.95 0.86
CA ALA A 46 5.83 -8.24 1.02
C ALA A 46 5.64 -6.79 1.51
N LEU A 47 4.57 -6.11 1.08
CA LEU A 47 4.23 -4.77 1.58
C LEU A 47 3.91 -4.80 3.08
N ILE A 48 3.04 -5.72 3.52
CA ILE A 48 2.71 -5.91 4.93
C ILE A 48 3.96 -6.30 5.72
N SER A 49 4.78 -7.22 5.20
CA SER A 49 6.08 -7.57 5.80
C SER A 49 6.94 -6.33 6.01
N LEU A 50 7.06 -5.46 5.02
CA LEU A 50 7.80 -4.19 5.14
C LEU A 50 7.29 -3.31 6.29
N PHE A 51 5.98 -3.21 6.51
CA PHE A 51 5.45 -2.49 7.68
C PHE A 51 5.73 -3.24 8.98
N THR A 52 5.45 -4.54 9.06
CA THR A 52 5.58 -5.31 10.30
C THR A 52 7.03 -5.52 10.76
N GLU A 53 7.98 -5.65 9.83
CA GLU A 53 9.40 -5.91 10.11
C GLU A 53 10.16 -4.66 10.58
N ASN A 54 9.71 -3.47 10.20
CA ASN A 54 10.39 -2.22 10.54
C ASN A 54 9.98 -1.62 11.90
N GLY A 55 9.12 -2.28 12.68
CA GLY A 55 8.86 -1.89 14.07
C GLY A 55 7.57 -2.45 14.69
N ALA A 56 7.61 -2.74 15.99
CA ALA A 56 6.47 -3.35 16.71
C ALA A 56 5.18 -2.52 16.66
N GLY A 57 5.27 -1.18 16.60
CA GLY A 57 4.10 -0.29 16.48
C GLY A 57 3.41 -0.38 15.11
N LEU A 58 4.18 -0.68 14.05
CA LEU A 58 3.66 -0.83 12.70
C LEU A 58 2.96 -2.16 12.48
N ALA A 59 3.35 -3.20 13.23
CA ALA A 59 2.63 -4.47 13.23
C ALA A 59 1.20 -4.32 13.80
N SER A 60 1.03 -3.56 14.89
CA SER A 60 -0.30 -3.24 15.42
C SER A 60 -1.12 -2.41 14.44
N LEU A 61 -0.48 -1.46 13.75
CA LEU A 61 -1.09 -0.63 12.73
C LEU A 61 -1.58 -1.47 11.53
N ALA A 62 -0.71 -2.32 10.98
CA ALA A 62 -1.05 -3.24 9.89
C ALA A 62 -2.16 -4.21 10.30
N SER A 63 -2.22 -4.62 11.56
CA SER A 63 -3.31 -5.45 12.07
C SER A 63 -4.67 -4.75 12.03
N THR A 64 -4.73 -3.42 12.14
CA THR A 64 -5.98 -2.67 11.98
C THR A 64 -6.46 -2.69 10.54
N TRP A 65 -5.54 -2.66 9.58
CA TRP A 65 -5.84 -2.72 8.14
C TRP A 65 -6.22 -4.11 7.65
N LEU A 66 -5.89 -5.16 8.39
CA LEU A 66 -6.31 -6.53 8.08
C LEU A 66 -7.65 -6.90 8.75
N GLY A 67 -8.15 -6.05 9.64
CA GLY A 67 -9.37 -6.27 10.40
C GLY A 67 -10.56 -5.47 9.87
N SER A 68 -11.75 -5.71 10.41
CA SER A 68 -12.98 -5.03 9.98
C SER A 68 -13.25 -3.68 10.70
N GLY A 69 -12.20 -3.07 11.26
CA GLY A 69 -12.28 -1.84 12.04
C GLY A 69 -11.79 -0.63 11.25
N ASP A 70 -11.81 0.55 11.88
CA ASP A 70 -11.25 1.75 11.23
C ASP A 70 -9.75 1.57 10.97
N ASN A 71 -9.34 1.89 9.74
CA ASN A 71 -7.94 1.88 9.33
C ASN A 71 -7.14 2.92 10.12
N ALA A 72 -6.16 2.48 10.91
CA ALA A 72 -5.30 3.41 11.62
C ALA A 72 -4.46 4.23 10.64
N ALA A 73 -4.46 5.55 10.83
CA ALA A 73 -3.67 6.46 10.00
C ALA A 73 -2.17 6.26 10.25
N ILE A 74 -1.39 6.30 9.16
CA ILE A 74 0.07 6.33 9.20
C ILE A 74 0.56 7.73 8.85
N SER A 75 1.69 8.16 9.44
CA SER A 75 2.23 9.49 9.15
C SER A 75 3.04 9.49 7.85
N PRO A 76 3.07 10.60 7.09
CA PRO A 76 3.94 10.74 5.92
C PRO A 76 5.42 10.53 6.25
N ALA A 77 5.86 10.97 7.43
CA ALA A 77 7.23 10.75 7.91
C ALA A 77 7.55 9.25 8.01
N THR A 78 6.62 8.47 8.57
CA THR A 78 6.75 7.02 8.65
C THR A 78 6.80 6.36 7.27
N ILE A 79 6.04 6.86 6.29
CA ILE A 79 6.15 6.39 4.89
C ILE A 79 7.55 6.63 4.33
N LEU A 80 8.12 7.82 4.56
CA LEU A 80 9.46 8.16 4.10
C LEU A 80 10.54 7.30 4.78
N GLU A 81 10.38 6.98 6.06
CA GLU A 81 11.29 6.10 6.78
C GLU A 81 11.23 4.65 6.25
N LEU A 82 10.03 4.16 5.92
CA LEU A 82 9.82 2.77 5.52
C LEU A 82 10.15 2.49 4.07
N LEU A 83 9.69 3.35 3.16
CA LEU A 83 9.93 3.19 1.71
C LEU A 83 11.27 3.81 1.28
N GLY A 84 11.86 4.63 2.14
CA GLY A 84 13.07 5.41 1.86
C GLY A 84 12.74 6.76 1.23
N SER A 85 13.26 7.82 1.85
CA SER A 85 13.06 9.21 1.43
C SER A 85 13.41 9.42 -0.05
N ASP A 86 14.55 8.90 -0.51
CA ASP A 86 14.99 9.04 -1.90
C ASP A 86 14.05 8.36 -2.91
N GLN A 87 13.51 7.20 -2.54
CA GLN A 87 12.58 6.44 -3.39
C GLN A 87 11.25 7.19 -3.53
N VAL A 88 10.73 7.74 -2.42
CA VAL A 88 9.51 8.55 -2.44
C VAL A 88 9.73 9.87 -3.20
N ALA A 89 10.92 10.49 -3.07
CA ALA A 89 11.25 11.68 -3.85
C ALA A 89 11.32 11.39 -5.37
N ALA A 90 11.89 10.25 -5.77
CA ALA A 90 11.91 9.81 -7.17
C ALA A 90 10.50 9.52 -7.70
N PHE A 91 9.66 8.86 -6.90
CA PHE A 91 8.25 8.63 -7.18
C PHE A 91 7.50 9.95 -7.39
N ALA A 92 7.64 10.91 -6.46
CA ALA A 92 7.02 12.22 -6.54
C ALA A 92 7.47 12.97 -7.80
N SER A 93 8.78 12.98 -8.08
CA SER A 93 9.37 13.65 -9.24
C SER A 93 8.82 13.10 -10.56
N LYS A 94 8.60 11.77 -10.65
CA LYS A 94 8.03 11.12 -11.83
C LYS A 94 6.58 11.57 -12.10
N LEU A 95 5.86 11.96 -11.06
CA LEU A 95 4.48 12.41 -11.12
C LEU A 95 4.34 13.95 -11.14
N GLY A 96 5.46 14.70 -11.06
CA GLY A 96 5.42 16.15 -10.93
C GLY A 96 4.87 16.64 -9.58
N LEU A 97 4.91 15.81 -8.54
CA LEU A 97 4.45 16.11 -7.19
C LEU A 97 5.60 16.53 -6.27
N GLY A 98 5.25 17.20 -5.17
CA GLY A 98 6.16 17.36 -4.03
C GLY A 98 6.32 16.05 -3.26
N GLN A 99 7.51 15.83 -2.69
CA GLN A 99 7.79 14.62 -1.89
C GLN A 99 6.81 14.46 -0.71
N GLU A 100 6.51 15.56 -0.01
CA GLU A 100 5.56 15.58 1.10
C GLU A 100 4.16 15.19 0.64
N THR A 101 3.64 15.81 -0.43
CA THR A 101 2.35 15.47 -1.05
C THR A 101 2.27 14.01 -1.49
N ALA A 102 3.36 13.47 -2.05
CA ALA A 102 3.42 12.06 -2.42
C ALA A 102 3.39 11.15 -1.19
N ALA A 103 4.12 11.49 -0.13
CA ALA A 103 4.13 10.75 1.11
C ALA A 103 2.76 10.77 1.82
N GLU A 104 2.07 11.92 1.80
CA GLU A 104 0.68 12.06 2.27
C GLU A 104 -0.28 11.17 1.49
N GLY A 105 -0.23 11.23 0.15
CA GLY A 105 -1.07 10.38 -0.69
C GLY A 105 -0.81 8.89 -0.44
N LEU A 106 0.45 8.48 -0.28
CA LEU A 106 0.81 7.09 0.06
C LEU A 106 0.33 6.68 1.46
N ALA A 107 0.43 7.59 2.43
CA ALA A 107 -0.01 7.35 3.80
C ALA A 107 -1.52 7.09 3.90
N GLU A 108 -2.33 7.71 3.04
CA GLU A 108 -3.76 7.44 3.00
C GLU A 108 -4.14 6.27 2.08
N THR A 109 -3.33 6.02 1.04
CA THR A 109 -3.62 4.97 0.05
C THR A 109 -3.32 3.57 0.56
N ILE A 110 -2.18 3.39 1.23
CA ILE A 110 -1.69 2.07 1.64
C ILE A 110 -2.65 1.37 2.62
N PRO A 111 -3.15 2.04 3.69
CA PRO A 111 -4.11 1.44 4.62
C PRO A 111 -5.37 0.93 3.90
N GLU A 112 -5.97 1.76 3.04
CA GLU A 112 -7.21 1.45 2.34
C GLU A 112 -7.02 0.34 1.29
N LEU A 113 -5.85 0.31 0.64
CA LEU A 113 -5.51 -0.74 -0.31
C LEU A 113 -5.38 -2.11 0.35
N ILE A 114 -4.72 -2.17 1.52
CA ILE A 114 -4.55 -3.39 2.31
C ILE A 114 -5.91 -3.86 2.84
N ASP A 115 -6.70 -2.96 3.41
CA ASP A 115 -8.04 -3.23 3.93
C ASP A 115 -8.99 -3.77 2.87
N SER A 116 -9.14 -3.06 1.75
CA SER A 116 -9.99 -3.51 0.66
C SER A 116 -9.62 -4.90 0.14
N ASN A 117 -8.33 -5.26 0.06
CA ASN A 117 -7.89 -6.59 -0.36
C ASN A 117 -7.93 -7.65 0.73
N SER A 118 -8.00 -7.23 1.99
CA SER A 118 -8.21 -8.11 3.14
C SER A 118 -9.66 -8.57 3.18
N GLU A 119 -10.60 -7.64 2.98
CA GLU A 119 -12.04 -7.92 2.89
C GLU A 119 -12.44 -8.70 1.64
N ASP A 120 -11.86 -8.39 0.46
CA ASP A 120 -12.11 -9.14 -0.80
C ASP A 120 -11.54 -10.58 -0.78
N GLY A 121 -10.91 -11.00 0.32
CA GLY A 121 -10.56 -12.40 0.57
C GLY A 121 -9.25 -12.88 -0.07
N ALA A 122 -8.46 -11.99 -0.68
CA ALA A 122 -7.15 -12.34 -1.24
C ALA A 122 -6.15 -12.78 -0.15
N LEU A 123 -6.18 -12.12 1.01
CA LEU A 123 -5.34 -12.50 2.17
C LEU A 123 -6.03 -13.53 3.07
N ALA A 124 -7.35 -13.43 3.25
CA ALA A 124 -8.10 -14.36 4.10
C ALA A 124 -8.12 -15.80 3.56
N MET A 125 -8.18 -16.00 2.24
CA MET A 125 -8.21 -17.34 1.66
C MET A 125 -6.83 -18.02 1.60
N GLY A 126 -5.74 -17.26 1.46
CA GLY A 126 -4.38 -17.81 1.43
C GLY A 126 -3.91 -18.38 2.78
N ASP A 127 -4.21 -17.67 3.88
CA ASP A 127 -3.73 -18.04 5.22
C ASP A 127 -4.72 -18.93 6.00
N MET A 128 -6.05 -18.69 5.90
CA MET A 128 -7.02 -19.61 6.51
C MET A 128 -7.03 -20.98 5.82
N ALA A 129 -6.85 -21.05 4.49
CA ALA A 129 -6.76 -22.35 3.83
C ALA A 129 -5.55 -23.14 4.33
N LYS A 130 -4.40 -22.48 4.54
CA LYS A 130 -3.19 -23.12 5.06
C LYS A 130 -3.33 -23.54 6.54
N GLY A 131 -3.97 -22.71 7.37
CA GLY A 131 -4.25 -23.01 8.77
C GLY A 131 -5.30 -24.12 8.99
N MET A 132 -6.27 -24.25 8.08
CA MET A 132 -7.29 -25.30 8.10
C MET A 132 -6.78 -26.61 7.50
N LEU A 133 -5.98 -26.56 6.42
CA LEU A 133 -5.34 -27.74 5.81
C LEU A 133 -4.32 -28.40 6.74
N GLY A 134 -3.60 -27.61 7.57
CA GLY A 134 -2.68 -28.15 8.56
C GLY A 134 -3.34 -28.80 9.80
N LYS A 135 -4.67 -28.68 9.95
CA LYS A 135 -5.44 -29.27 11.06
C LYS A 135 -6.32 -30.45 10.65
N LEU A 136 -6.30 -30.85 9.38
CA LEU A 136 -7.09 -31.96 8.83
C LEU A 136 -6.24 -33.16 8.40
N PHE A 137 -4.93 -33.11 8.63
CA PHE A 137 -3.99 -34.20 8.38
C PHE A 137 -3.08 -34.40 9.60
#